data_AF-A0A2D9WYZ1-F1
#
_entry.id   AF-A0A2D9WYZ1-F1
#
_cell.length_a   1.000
_cell.length_b   1.000
_cell.length_c   1.000
_cell.angle_alpha   90.00
_cell.angle_beta   90.00
_cell.angle_gamma   90.00
#
_symmetry.space_group_name_H-M   'P 1'
#
loop_
_entity.id
_entity.type
_entity.pdbx_description
1 polymer ?
#
loop_
_entity_poly.entity_id
_entity_poly.type
_entity_poly.pdbx_seq_one_letter_code
_entity_poly.pdbx_strand_id
1 'polypeptide(L)'
;MAPRRLPRKQLKRSARNYRDNPASKEKKNAYNRKRNKSKEAIAYRVELKKARRKAGAEGKGGKDFSHTKSGRLVRESVSANRARNRGKK
;
A
#
# COMPACT_ATOMS: atom_id res chain seq x y z
N MET A 1 16.52 17.01 2.92
CA MET A 1 15.66 17.36 4.08
C MET A 1 14.42 16.48 4.08
N ALA A 2 13.98 15.99 5.24
CA ALA A 2 12.69 15.31 5.34
C ALA A 2 11.56 16.30 4.97
N PRO A 3 10.53 15.88 4.22
CA PRO A 3 9.43 16.77 3.86
C PRO A 3 8.72 17.30 5.11
N ARG A 4 8.38 18.59 5.09
CA ARG A 4 7.63 19.24 6.19
C ARG A 4 6.30 18.51 6.42
N ARG A 5 5.90 18.37 7.68
CA ARG A 5 4.61 17.74 8.03
C ARG A 5 3.48 18.56 7.41
N LEU A 6 2.55 17.88 6.75
CA LEU A 6 1.38 18.52 6.17
C LEU A 6 0.50 19.18 7.26
N PRO A 7 -0.10 20.35 6.99
CA PRO A 7 -1.03 21.00 7.89
C PRO A 7 -2.29 20.15 8.11
N ARG A 8 -2.92 20.30 9.29
CA ARG A 8 -4.07 19.46 9.70
C ARG A 8 -5.19 19.42 8.67
N LYS A 9 -5.49 20.58 8.07
CA LYS A 9 -6.56 20.75 7.07
C LYS A 9 -6.35 19.93 5.79
N GLN A 10 -5.10 19.61 5.45
CA GLN A 10 -4.75 18.80 4.28
C GLN A 10 -4.67 17.30 4.58
N LEU A 11 -4.75 16.88 5.85
CA LEU A 11 -4.68 15.48 6.23
C LEU A 11 -6.03 14.78 6.00
N LYS A 12 -5.99 13.54 5.48
CA LYS A 12 -7.17 12.67 5.40
C LYS A 12 -7.62 12.21 6.79
N ARG A 13 -8.88 11.76 6.93
CA ARG A 13 -9.52 11.39 8.21
C ARG A 13 -8.65 10.47 9.09
N SER A 14 -8.13 9.38 8.53
CA SER A 14 -7.28 8.45 9.28
C SER A 14 -5.94 9.06 9.69
N ALA A 15 -5.34 9.89 8.85
CA ALA A 15 -4.09 10.58 9.16
C ALA A 15 -4.27 11.62 10.27
N ARG A 16 -5.42 12.32 10.32
CA ARG A 16 -5.78 13.17 11.47
C ARG A 16 -5.91 12.36 12.74
N ASN A 17 -6.66 11.25 12.70
CA ASN A 17 -6.81 10.36 13.84
C ASN A 17 -5.46 9.83 14.36
N TYR A 18 -4.56 9.38 13.49
CA TYR A 18 -3.25 8.88 13.94
C TYR A 18 -2.31 9.96 14.47
N ARG A 19 -2.58 11.23 14.15
CA ARG A 19 -1.83 12.37 14.66
C ARG A 19 -2.34 12.80 16.03
N ASP A 20 -3.66 12.81 16.18
CA ASP A 20 -4.33 13.27 17.40
C ASP A 20 -4.46 12.12 18.43
N ASN A 21 -4.35 10.85 18.02
CA ASN A 21 -4.39 9.64 18.88
C ASN A 21 -3.20 8.69 18.60
N PRO A 22 -2.12 8.76 19.40
CA PRO A 22 -0.93 7.92 19.21
C PRO A 22 -1.18 6.43 19.48
N ALA A 23 -2.04 6.09 20.44
CA ALA A 23 -2.38 4.69 20.73
C ALA A 23 -3.07 4.00 19.53
N SER A 24 -3.96 4.72 18.84
CA SER A 24 -4.59 4.22 17.61
C SER A 24 -3.56 3.96 16.50
N LYS A 25 -2.59 4.86 16.35
CA LYS A 25 -1.48 4.71 15.40
C LYS A 25 -0.62 3.49 15.75
N GLU A 26 -0.31 3.30 17.03
CA GLU A 26 0.47 2.16 17.50
C GLU A 26 -0.24 0.84 17.25
N LYS A 27 -1.53 0.73 17.59
CA LYS A 27 -2.35 -0.45 17.30
C LYS A 27 -2.34 -0.79 15.81
N LYS A 28 -2.49 0.21 14.93
CA LYS A 28 -2.41 0.00 13.48
C LYS A 28 -1.02 -0.45 13.04
N ASN A 29 0.04 0.12 13.60
CA ASN A 29 1.41 -0.26 13.31
C ASN A 29 1.71 -1.69 13.76
N ALA A 30 1.27 -2.10 14.94
CA ALA A 30 1.41 -3.47 15.44
C ALA A 30 0.73 -4.49 14.52
N TYR A 31 -0.52 -4.21 14.12
CA TYR A 31 -1.23 -5.03 13.13
C TYR A 31 -0.47 -5.13 11.81
N ASN A 32 -0.01 -3.98 11.26
CA ASN A 32 0.74 -3.95 10.01
C ASN A 32 2.06 -4.72 10.11
N ARG A 33 2.79 -4.61 11.24
CA ARG A 33 4.02 -5.38 11.51
C ARG A 33 3.73 -6.88 11.47
N LYS A 34 2.70 -7.35 12.18
CA LYS A 34 2.31 -8.77 12.18
C LYS A 34 1.96 -9.25 10.78
N ARG A 35 1.09 -8.53 10.07
CA ARG A 35 0.70 -8.87 8.69
C ARG A 35 1.90 -8.93 7.75
N ASN A 36 2.79 -7.94 7.80
CA ASN A 36 3.92 -7.84 6.88
C ASN A 36 5.02 -8.88 7.14
N LYS A 37 5.08 -9.47 8.34
CA LYS A 37 5.97 -10.58 8.69
C LYS A 37 5.48 -11.94 8.19
N SER A 38 4.20 -12.07 7.81
CA SER A 38 3.67 -13.34 7.29
C SER A 38 4.38 -13.75 5.99
N LYS A 39 4.62 -15.06 5.83
CA LYS A 39 5.26 -15.63 4.63
C LYS A 39 4.48 -15.27 3.36
N GLU A 40 3.16 -15.32 3.43
CA GLU A 40 2.26 -14.92 2.34
C GLU A 40 2.47 -13.46 1.91
N ALA A 41 2.49 -12.52 2.87
CA ALA A 41 2.70 -11.11 2.54
C ALA A 41 4.10 -10.84 1.97
N ILE A 42 5.11 -11.59 2.42
CA ILE A 42 6.47 -11.52 1.88
C ILE A 42 6.49 -12.07 0.44
N ALA A 43 5.95 -13.26 0.21
CA ALA A 43 5.87 -13.88 -1.12
C ALA A 43 5.14 -12.98 -2.12
N TYR A 44 3.98 -12.46 -1.73
CA TYR A 44 3.21 -11.48 -2.50
C TYR A 44 4.06 -10.27 -2.90
N ARG A 45 4.80 -9.67 -1.96
CA ARG A 45 5.66 -8.51 -2.22
C ARG A 45 6.81 -8.84 -3.16
N VAL A 46 7.43 -10.02 -2.98
CA VAL A 46 8.56 -10.47 -3.80
C VAL A 46 8.12 -10.67 -5.25
N GLU A 47 6.95 -11.28 -5.48
CA GLU A 47 6.39 -11.47 -6.82
C GLU A 47 6.16 -10.13 -7.54
N LEU A 48 5.51 -9.17 -6.87
CA LEU A 48 5.29 -7.83 -7.41
C LEU A 48 6.62 -7.11 -7.73
N LYS A 49 7.62 -7.25 -6.87
CA LYS A 49 8.95 -6.65 -7.08
C LYS A 49 9.65 -7.28 -8.29
N LYS A 50 9.57 -8.61 -8.44
CA LYS A 50 10.11 -9.33 -9.62
C LYS A 50 9.45 -8.85 -10.91
N ALA A 51 8.12 -8.73 -10.93
CA ALA A 51 7.39 -8.20 -12.09
C ALA A 51 7.81 -6.76 -12.43
N ARG A 52 7.97 -5.91 -11.41
CA ARG A 52 8.42 -4.52 -11.58
C ARG A 52 9.84 -4.42 -12.13
N ARG A 53 10.75 -5.28 -11.67
CA ARG A 53 12.11 -5.41 -12.18
C ARG A 53 12.14 -5.89 -13.63
N LYS A 54 11.43 -6.99 -13.94
CA LYS A 54 11.32 -7.54 -15.30
C LYS A 54 10.82 -6.49 -16.30
N ALA A 55 9.91 -5.64 -15.86
CA ALA A 55 9.33 -4.61 -16.71
C ALA A 55 10.04 -3.24 -16.59
N GLY A 56 11.29 -3.22 -16.11
CA GLY A 56 12.20 -2.07 -16.16
C GLY A 56 11.78 -0.85 -15.34
N ALA A 57 10.87 -1.03 -14.37
CA ALA A 57 10.23 0.05 -13.62
C ALA A 57 10.69 0.13 -12.15
N GLU A 58 11.60 -0.75 -11.71
CA GLU A 58 12.17 -0.69 -10.36
C GLU A 58 12.86 0.66 -10.13
N GLY A 59 12.55 1.34 -9.02
CA GLY A 59 13.08 2.67 -8.71
C GLY A 59 12.51 3.86 -9.49
N LYS A 60 11.73 3.64 -10.56
CA LYS A 60 11.26 4.73 -11.47
C LYS A 60 9.90 5.36 -11.13
N GLY A 61 9.30 5.04 -9.97
CA GLY A 61 7.96 5.54 -9.60
C GLY A 61 6.83 5.07 -10.53
N GLY A 62 5.64 5.68 -10.46
CA GLY A 62 4.51 5.36 -11.34
C GLY A 62 3.66 4.16 -10.93
N LYS A 63 2.90 3.60 -11.90
CA LYS A 63 1.94 2.50 -11.69
C LYS A 63 2.61 1.27 -11.10
N ASP A 64 1.91 0.61 -10.18
CA ASP A 64 2.36 -0.62 -9.53
C ASP A 64 1.72 -1.85 -10.17
N PHE A 65 2.32 -3.01 -9.94
CA PHE A 65 1.71 -4.29 -10.26
C PHE A 65 0.76 -4.74 -9.14
N SER A 66 -0.35 -5.36 -9.50
CA SER A 66 -1.29 -5.99 -8.57
C SER A 66 -1.88 -7.26 -9.15
N HIS A 67 -2.24 -8.18 -8.26
CA HIS A 67 -3.04 -9.34 -8.61
C HIS A 67 -4.50 -8.94 -8.85
N THR A 68 -5.02 -9.37 -9.99
CA THR A 68 -6.44 -9.32 -10.31
C THR A 68 -7.17 -10.49 -9.64
N LYS A 69 -8.51 -10.45 -9.62
CA LYS A 69 -9.35 -11.54 -9.10
C LYS A 69 -9.08 -12.89 -9.79
N SER A 70 -8.61 -12.88 -11.04
CA SER A 70 -8.24 -14.08 -11.80
C SER A 70 -6.80 -14.53 -11.59
N GLY A 71 -6.07 -13.95 -10.62
CA GLY A 71 -4.69 -14.32 -10.31
C GLY A 71 -3.63 -13.71 -11.22
N ARG A 72 -4.02 -13.03 -12.31
CA ARG A 72 -3.07 -12.34 -13.20
C ARG A 72 -2.48 -11.09 -12.58
N LEU A 73 -1.21 -10.83 -12.85
CA LEU A 73 -0.53 -9.57 -12.55
C LEU A 73 -0.79 -8.52 -13.62
N VAL A 74 -1.28 -7.35 -13.21
CA VAL A 74 -1.51 -6.19 -14.10
C VAL A 74 -0.83 -4.95 -13.55
N ARG A 75 -0.34 -4.09 -14.45
CA ARG A 75 0.22 -2.79 -14.10
C ARG A 75 -0.89 -1.73 -14.12
N GLU A 76 -1.20 -1.13 -12.98
CA GLU A 76 -2.34 -0.23 -12.88
C GLU A 76 -2.17 0.88 -11.84
N SER A 77 -3.09 1.85 -11.87
CA SER A 77 -3.13 2.90 -10.85
C SER A 77 -3.75 2.36 -9.56
N VAL A 78 -3.39 2.97 -8.44
CA VAL A 78 -3.94 2.59 -7.13
C VAL A 78 -5.45 2.82 -7.06
N SER A 79 -5.99 3.78 -7.83
CA SER A 79 -7.44 4.01 -7.93
C SER A 79 -8.14 2.84 -8.61
N ALA A 80 -7.63 2.42 -9.78
CA ALA A 80 -8.18 1.30 -10.54
C ALA A 80 -8.12 -0.02 -9.75
N ASN A 81 -6.99 -0.30 -9.10
CA ASN A 81 -6.83 -1.48 -8.25
C ASN A 81 -7.88 -1.50 -7.13
N ARG A 82 -8.03 -0.37 -6.40
CA ARG A 82 -9.03 -0.25 -5.33
C ARG A 82 -10.45 -0.43 -5.86
N ALA A 83 -10.80 0.13 -7.01
CA ALA A 83 -12.13 -0.06 -7.58
C ALA A 83 -12.40 -1.53 -7.89
N ARG A 84 -11.44 -2.24 -8.53
CA ARG A 84 -11.58 -3.66 -8.87
C ARG A 84 -11.71 -4.56 -7.63
N ASN A 85 -10.90 -4.30 -6.61
CA ASN A 85 -10.80 -5.16 -5.43
C ASN A 85 -11.72 -4.74 -4.27
N ARG A 86 -12.44 -3.62 -4.38
CA ARG A 86 -13.49 -3.20 -3.42
C ARG A 86 -14.91 -3.52 -3.90
N GLY A 87 -15.06 -4.18 -5.04
CA GLY A 87 -16.35 -4.60 -5.57
C GLY A 87 -16.91 -5.82 -4.85
N LYS A 88 -17.93 -5.55 -4.02
CA LYS A 88 -18.95 -6.40 -3.39
C LYS A 88 -18.57 -7.08 -2.04
N LYS A 89 -19.19 -6.56 -0.97
CA LYS A 89 -19.73 -7.34 0.14
C LYS A 89 -20.88 -8.18 -0.38
#